data_AF-A0A1V2CCY7-F1
#
_entry.id   AF-A0A1V2CCY7-F1
#
_cell.length_a   1.000
_cell.length_b   1.000
_cell.length_c   1.000
_cell.angle_alpha   90.00
_cell.angle_beta   90.00
_cell.angle_gamma   90.00
#
_symmetry.space_group_name_H-M   'P 1'
#
loop_
_entity.id
_entity.type
_entity.pdbx_description
1 polymer ?
#
loop_
_entity_poly.entity_id
_entity_poly.type
_entity_poly.pdbx_seq_one_letter_code
_entity_poly.pdbx_strand_id
1 'polypeptide(L)'
;MKNSEKVDQFIANNDESVIKDYHDKLFENLTVLNERHDKLILWEIIIIFLYLFAGNIKIENLNLGPVSITDTSLLLKLIPLVFVYLLYDLNSVSYQKKEILFAFNIITRVRFDKLFKEEDSNSYLSRIYKPYAFTNSISNFINEKAKKVEITFGLLVLIPVILIGFIPFYIIFSMLRDVYTNHMNDLLGKISFFITIWLTIVVAYKRIATVLMNGRKEN
;
A
#
# COMPACT_ATOMS: atom_id res chain seq x y z
N MET A 1 17.18 2.15 -19.64
CA MET A 1 17.88 1.30 -18.64
C MET A 1 16.88 0.68 -17.71
N LYS A 2 16.86 -0.64 -17.62
CA LYS A 2 16.03 -1.35 -16.64
C LYS A 2 16.61 -1.10 -15.23
N ASN A 3 15.77 -1.05 -14.20
CA ASN A 3 16.24 -0.83 -12.82
C ASN A 3 17.25 -1.89 -12.36
N SER A 4 17.19 -3.11 -12.93
CA SER A 4 18.20 -4.17 -12.70
C SER A 4 19.59 -3.75 -13.18
N GLU A 5 19.72 -3.21 -14.38
CA GLU A 5 21.01 -2.81 -14.98
C GLU A 5 21.74 -1.75 -14.13
N LYS A 6 21.00 -0.85 -13.48
CA LYS A 6 21.57 0.15 -12.57
C LYS A 6 22.13 -0.48 -11.29
N VAL A 7 21.42 -1.47 -10.75
CA VAL A 7 21.86 -2.19 -9.55
C VAL A 7 23.06 -3.07 -9.89
N ASP A 8 23.06 -3.72 -11.05
CA ASP A 8 24.18 -4.55 -11.52
C ASP A 8 25.45 -3.70 -11.75
N GLN A 9 25.31 -2.51 -12.33
CA GLN A 9 26.42 -1.56 -12.46
C GLN A 9 26.94 -1.07 -11.10
N PHE A 10 26.06 -0.81 -10.15
CA PHE A 10 26.48 -0.44 -8.78
C PHE A 10 27.30 -1.56 -8.15
N ILE A 11 26.85 -2.82 -8.29
CA ILE A 11 27.55 -3.99 -7.75
C ILE A 11 28.91 -4.18 -8.41
N ALA A 12 29.01 -4.03 -9.74
CA ALA A 12 30.27 -4.21 -10.46
C ALA A 12 31.34 -3.16 -10.10
N ASN A 13 30.93 -1.98 -9.64
CA ASN A 13 31.81 -0.83 -9.42
C ASN A 13 32.19 -0.61 -7.94
N ASN A 14 31.72 -1.46 -7.01
CA ASN A 14 31.93 -1.25 -5.58
C ASN A 14 32.43 -2.52 -4.87
N ASP A 15 33.20 -2.33 -3.80
CA ASP A 15 33.73 -3.42 -2.98
C ASP A 15 32.65 -4.04 -2.08
N GLU A 16 32.91 -5.28 -1.62
CA GLU A 16 32.00 -6.06 -0.76
C GLU A 16 31.57 -5.31 0.51
N SER A 17 32.44 -4.47 1.08
CA SER A 17 32.13 -3.64 2.26
C SER A 17 31.04 -2.61 1.97
N VAL A 18 31.09 -1.95 0.81
CA VAL A 18 30.10 -0.97 0.36
C VAL A 18 28.78 -1.66 -0.01
N ILE A 19 28.86 -2.83 -0.65
CA ILE A 19 27.69 -3.65 -0.98
C ILE A 19 26.98 -4.10 0.31
N LYS A 20 27.74 -4.49 1.35
CA LYS A 20 27.20 -4.83 2.66
C LYS A 20 26.52 -3.64 3.33
N ASP A 21 27.19 -2.49 3.43
CA ASP A 21 26.61 -1.28 4.03
C ASP A 21 25.33 -0.84 3.30
N TYR A 22 25.32 -0.93 1.97
CA TYR A 22 24.13 -0.62 1.18
C TYR A 22 23.00 -1.63 1.43
N HIS A 23 23.31 -2.93 1.53
CA HIS A 23 22.32 -3.96 1.88
C HIS A 23 21.69 -3.73 3.26
N ASP A 24 22.52 -3.41 4.25
CA ASP A 24 22.07 -3.14 5.63
C ASP A 24 21.15 -1.88 5.66
N LYS A 25 21.50 -0.82 4.91
CA LYS A 25 20.65 0.38 4.73
C LYS A 25 19.33 0.07 4.01
N LEU A 26 19.33 -0.80 3.00
CA LEU A 26 18.10 -1.23 2.34
C LEU A 26 17.17 -1.97 3.33
N PHE A 27 17.74 -2.82 4.19
CA PHE A 27 16.99 -3.51 5.22
C PHE A 27 16.39 -2.56 6.27
N GLU A 28 17.18 -1.59 6.74
CA GLU A 28 16.71 -0.55 7.68
C GLU A 28 15.57 0.27 7.06
N ASN A 29 15.74 0.72 5.82
CA ASN A 29 14.70 1.46 5.10
C ASN A 29 13.41 0.64 4.91
N LEU A 30 13.52 -0.66 4.61
CA LEU A 30 12.35 -1.54 4.52
C LEU A 30 11.61 -1.65 5.87
N THR A 31 12.35 -1.70 6.97
CA THR A 31 11.80 -1.77 8.33
C THR A 31 11.04 -0.49 8.66
N VAL A 32 11.65 0.68 8.42
CA VAL A 32 11.03 1.99 8.63
C VAL A 32 9.77 2.17 7.77
N LEU A 33 9.83 1.78 6.49
CA LEU A 33 8.67 1.85 5.60
C LEU A 33 7.56 0.88 6.02
N ASN A 34 7.89 -0.29 6.59
CA ASN A 34 6.90 -1.21 7.15
C ASN A 34 6.17 -0.58 8.34
N GLU A 35 6.90 -0.03 9.30
CA GLU A 35 6.27 0.63 10.45
C GLU A 35 5.39 1.79 10.03
N ARG A 36 5.83 2.60 9.05
CA ARG A 36 5.03 3.69 8.50
C ARG A 36 3.77 3.15 7.81
N HIS A 37 3.90 2.09 7.02
CA HIS A 37 2.79 1.45 6.32
C HIS A 37 1.74 0.94 7.32
N ASP A 38 2.16 0.27 8.38
CA ASP A 38 1.25 -0.28 9.40
C ASP A 38 0.57 0.84 10.20
N LYS A 39 1.31 1.91 10.52
CA LYS A 39 0.73 3.13 11.12
C LYS A 39 -0.32 3.76 10.22
N LEU A 40 -0.06 3.85 8.91
CA LEU A 40 -1.04 4.40 7.95
C LEU A 40 -2.30 3.55 7.87
N ILE A 41 -2.18 2.22 7.85
CA ILE A 41 -3.34 1.31 7.90
C ILE A 41 -4.14 1.52 9.19
N LEU A 42 -3.46 1.61 10.33
CA LEU A 42 -4.12 1.86 11.61
C LEU A 42 -4.89 3.18 11.59
N TRP A 43 -4.28 4.24 11.04
CA TRP A 43 -4.94 5.53 10.89
C TRP A 43 -6.14 5.48 9.94
N GLU A 44 -6.07 4.76 8.81
CA GLU A 44 -7.23 4.55 7.94
C GLU A 44 -8.37 3.88 8.70
N ILE A 45 -8.08 2.82 9.46
CA ILE A 45 -9.09 2.13 10.29
C ILE A 45 -9.73 3.10 11.30
N ILE A 46 -8.92 3.90 12.01
CA ILE A 46 -9.42 4.90 12.96
C ILE A 46 -10.33 5.91 12.27
N ILE A 47 -9.95 6.44 11.10
CA ILE A 47 -10.75 7.42 10.35
C ILE A 47 -12.07 6.79 9.87
N ILE A 48 -12.06 5.53 9.45
CA ILE A 48 -13.29 4.80 9.08
C ILE A 48 -14.23 4.72 10.26
N PHE A 49 -13.74 4.32 11.43
CA PHE A 49 -14.57 4.28 12.64
C PHE A 49 -15.08 5.68 12.99
N LEU A 50 -14.24 6.71 12.96
CA LEU A 50 -14.65 8.09 13.23
C LEU A 50 -15.78 8.54 12.30
N TYR A 51 -15.70 8.22 11.01
CA TYR A 51 -16.75 8.50 10.04
C TYR A 51 -18.06 7.79 10.38
N LEU A 52 -18.00 6.47 10.66
CA LEU A 52 -19.18 5.67 10.99
C LEU A 52 -19.85 6.13 12.29
N PHE A 53 -19.07 6.53 13.29
CA PHE A 53 -19.62 7.06 14.54
C PHE A 53 -20.18 8.47 14.36
N ALA A 54 -19.50 9.35 13.63
CA ALA A 54 -19.97 10.72 13.39
C ALA A 54 -21.29 10.74 12.60
N GLY A 55 -21.50 9.83 11.65
CA GLY A 55 -22.75 9.75 10.89
C GLY A 55 -23.95 9.20 11.66
N ASN A 56 -23.72 8.38 12.70
CA ASN A 56 -24.79 7.73 13.46
C ASN A 56 -25.23 8.50 14.71
N ILE A 57 -24.35 9.33 15.24
CA ILE A 57 -24.62 10.03 16.48
C ILE A 57 -24.93 11.48 16.10
N LYS A 58 -26.16 11.93 16.34
CA LYS A 58 -26.52 13.37 16.37
C LYS A 58 -25.82 14.03 17.56
N ILE A 59 -24.49 14.03 17.54
CA ILE A 59 -23.68 14.64 18.57
C ILE A 59 -23.68 16.12 18.27
N GLU A 60 -24.49 16.85 19.02
CA GLU A 60 -24.43 18.30 19.05
C GLU A 60 -23.09 18.77 19.67
N ASN A 61 -22.39 17.95 20.48
CA ASN A 61 -21.09 18.29 21.08
C ASN A 61 -20.18 17.06 21.31
N LEU A 62 -19.08 16.94 20.56
CA LEU A 62 -18.04 15.91 20.79
C LEU A 62 -16.94 16.51 21.68
N ASN A 63 -16.90 16.10 22.96
CA ASN A 63 -15.87 16.56 23.89
C ASN A 63 -14.67 15.60 23.85
N LEU A 64 -13.57 16.03 23.21
CA LEU A 64 -12.28 15.36 23.26
C LEU A 64 -11.39 16.05 24.31
N GLY A 65 -11.61 15.73 25.58
CA GLY A 65 -10.88 16.36 26.69
C GLY A 65 -11.16 17.87 26.81
N PRO A 66 -10.15 18.76 26.86
CA PRO A 66 -10.38 20.21 26.96
C PRO A 66 -10.89 20.86 25.66
N VAL A 67 -11.00 20.11 24.57
CA VAL A 67 -11.48 20.59 23.27
C VAL A 67 -12.90 20.08 23.03
N SER A 68 -13.88 20.98 23.05
CA SER A 68 -15.23 20.69 22.61
C SER A 68 -15.38 21.01 21.12
N ILE A 69 -15.75 20.01 20.33
CA ILE A 69 -16.16 20.20 18.94
C ILE A 69 -17.69 20.35 18.96
N THR A 70 -18.15 21.59 18.83
CA THR A 70 -19.57 21.99 18.86
C THR A 70 -20.30 21.75 17.54
N ASP A 71 -19.60 21.33 16.48
CA ASP A 71 -20.20 21.05 15.19
C ASP A 71 -19.53 19.83 14.53
N THR A 72 -20.19 18.69 14.63
CA THR A 72 -19.79 17.45 13.95
C THR A 72 -19.78 17.58 12.43
N SER A 73 -20.42 18.62 11.86
CA SER A 73 -20.37 18.89 10.41
C SER A 73 -18.97 19.19 9.91
N LEU A 74 -18.11 19.82 10.73
CA LEU A 74 -16.73 20.11 10.34
C LEU A 74 -15.92 18.81 10.17
N LEU A 75 -16.13 17.85 11.07
CA LEU A 75 -15.47 16.55 11.01
C LEU A 75 -15.94 15.75 9.78
N LEU A 76 -17.24 15.72 9.48
CA LEU A 76 -17.78 15.08 8.28
C LEU A 76 -17.26 15.72 6.98
N LYS A 77 -17.05 17.04 6.97
CA LYS A 77 -16.43 17.74 5.83
C LYS A 77 -14.95 17.40 5.66
N LEU A 78 -14.17 17.25 6.73
CA LEU A 78 -12.71 17.06 6.63
C LEU A 78 -12.27 15.60 6.49
N ILE A 79 -13.04 14.66 7.06
CA ILE A 79 -12.74 13.22 7.01
C ILE A 79 -12.42 12.70 5.60
N PRO A 80 -13.20 13.00 4.54
CA PRO A 80 -12.91 12.48 3.21
C PRO A 80 -11.53 12.92 2.69
N LEU A 81 -11.13 14.16 2.99
CA LEU A 81 -9.85 14.72 2.58
C LEU A 81 -8.69 14.06 3.32
N VAL A 82 -8.83 13.87 4.63
CA VAL A 82 -7.83 13.15 5.44
C VAL A 82 -7.72 11.70 4.99
N PHE A 83 -8.85 11.03 4.74
CA PHE A 83 -8.88 9.63 4.32
C PHE A 83 -8.19 9.42 2.97
N VAL A 84 -8.50 10.24 1.96
CA VAL A 84 -7.84 10.11 0.65
C VAL A 84 -6.36 10.46 0.70
N TYR A 85 -5.95 11.38 1.58
CA TYR A 85 -4.54 11.70 1.79
C TYR A 85 -3.79 10.49 2.39
N LEU A 86 -4.35 9.85 3.41
CA LEU A 86 -3.79 8.63 3.99
C LEU A 86 -3.69 7.51 2.94
N LEU A 87 -4.73 7.33 2.13
CA LEU A 87 -4.74 6.36 1.04
C LEU A 87 -3.64 6.66 0.00
N TYR A 88 -3.44 7.93 -0.34
CA TYR A 88 -2.37 8.36 -1.23
C TYR A 88 -0.98 8.07 -0.65
N ASP A 89 -0.76 8.39 0.63
CA ASP A 89 0.51 8.16 1.29
C ASP A 89 0.79 6.65 1.42
N LEU A 90 -0.23 5.87 1.77
CA LEU A 90 -0.14 4.40 1.84
C LEU A 90 0.29 3.82 0.49
N ASN A 91 -0.34 4.24 -0.61
CA ASN A 91 0.06 3.81 -1.96
C ASN A 91 1.50 4.20 -2.30
N SER A 92 1.93 5.39 -1.88
CA SER A 92 3.29 5.89 -2.12
C SER A 92 4.34 5.10 -1.33
N VAL A 93 4.07 4.81 -0.05
CA VAL A 93 4.90 3.95 0.80
C VAL A 93 4.95 2.52 0.25
N SER A 94 3.82 1.95 -0.18
CA SER A 94 3.78 0.62 -0.80
C SER A 94 4.62 0.57 -2.09
N TYR A 95 4.64 1.65 -2.89
CA TYR A 95 5.45 1.72 -4.10
C TYR A 95 6.95 1.76 -3.76
N GLN A 96 7.37 2.67 -2.88
CA GLN A 96 8.78 2.77 -2.42
C GLN A 96 9.27 1.44 -1.85
N LYS A 97 8.45 0.80 -1.02
CA LYS A 97 8.74 -0.51 -0.44
C LYS A 97 8.96 -1.58 -1.52
N LYS A 98 8.18 -1.58 -2.61
CA LYS A 98 8.40 -2.49 -3.74
C LYS A 98 9.74 -2.23 -4.44
N GLU A 99 10.13 -0.98 -4.64
CA GLU A 99 11.41 -0.63 -5.27
C GLU A 99 12.61 -1.01 -4.40
N ILE A 100 12.55 -0.71 -3.11
CA ILE A 100 13.60 -1.08 -2.16
C ILE A 100 13.69 -2.61 -2.04
N LEU A 101 12.55 -3.31 -1.98
CA LEU A 101 12.52 -4.77 -1.93
C LEU A 101 13.13 -5.39 -3.19
N PHE A 102 12.89 -4.79 -4.37
CA PHE A 102 13.50 -5.23 -5.61
C PHE A 102 15.04 -5.10 -5.56
N ALA A 103 15.55 -3.95 -5.15
CA ALA A 103 16.99 -3.74 -4.99
C ALA A 103 17.61 -4.67 -3.92
N PHE A 104 16.93 -4.81 -2.77
CA PHE A 104 17.31 -5.69 -1.68
C PHE A 104 17.43 -7.13 -2.15
N ASN A 105 16.46 -7.64 -2.93
CA ASN A 105 16.49 -9.00 -3.45
C ASN A 105 17.66 -9.24 -4.40
N ILE A 106 18.00 -8.28 -5.28
CA ILE A 106 19.14 -8.39 -6.19
C ILE A 106 20.45 -8.45 -5.40
N ILE A 107 20.63 -7.56 -4.44
CA ILE A 107 21.88 -7.49 -3.65
C ILE A 107 21.99 -8.68 -2.71
N THR A 108 20.89 -9.11 -2.10
CA THR A 108 20.84 -10.34 -1.30
C THR A 108 21.28 -11.52 -2.15
N ARG A 109 20.78 -11.62 -3.38
CA ARG A 109 21.21 -12.66 -4.32
C ARG A 109 22.72 -12.58 -4.57
N VAL A 110 23.28 -11.42 -4.88
CA VAL A 110 24.74 -11.30 -5.12
C VAL A 110 25.59 -11.65 -3.88
N ARG A 111 25.17 -11.21 -2.69
CA ARG A 111 25.90 -11.46 -1.44
C ARG A 111 25.82 -12.92 -1.00
N PHE A 112 24.69 -13.60 -1.27
CA PHE A 112 24.39 -14.93 -0.72
C PHE A 112 24.28 -16.06 -1.77
N ASP A 113 24.27 -15.79 -3.09
CA ASP A 113 24.30 -16.84 -4.14
C ASP A 113 25.59 -17.67 -4.08
N LYS A 114 26.68 -17.11 -3.55
CA LYS A 114 27.90 -17.89 -3.27
C LYS A 114 27.71 -18.94 -2.18
N LEU A 115 26.62 -18.89 -1.40
CA LEU A 115 26.32 -19.81 -0.31
C LEU A 115 25.17 -20.78 -0.63
N PHE A 116 24.34 -20.53 -1.64
CA PHE A 116 23.14 -21.35 -1.95
C PHE A 116 22.95 -21.52 -3.46
N LYS A 117 22.93 -22.77 -3.94
CA LYS A 117 22.69 -23.10 -5.35
C LYS A 117 21.24 -22.77 -5.74
N GLU A 118 21.05 -22.33 -6.99
CA GLU A 118 19.79 -21.84 -7.59
C GLU A 118 18.56 -22.76 -7.44
N GLU A 119 18.74 -24.05 -7.14
CA GLU A 119 17.63 -24.99 -6.87
C GLU A 119 16.83 -24.64 -5.60
N ASP A 120 17.35 -23.74 -4.76
CA ASP A 120 16.81 -23.44 -3.44
C ASP A 120 16.07 -22.07 -3.36
N SER A 121 15.51 -21.61 -4.49
CA SER A 121 14.66 -20.39 -4.53
C SER A 121 13.44 -20.45 -3.59
N ASN A 122 13.12 -21.65 -3.08
CA ASN A 122 12.08 -21.92 -2.08
C ASN A 122 12.63 -22.44 -0.72
N SER A 123 13.95 -22.33 -0.49
CA SER A 123 14.58 -22.75 0.75
C SER A 123 13.98 -22.02 1.96
N TYR A 124 13.99 -22.68 3.11
CA TYR A 124 13.56 -22.07 4.37
C TYR A 124 14.31 -20.76 4.65
N LEU A 125 15.60 -20.71 4.32
CA LEU A 125 16.45 -19.54 4.53
C LEU A 125 16.04 -18.39 3.60
N SER A 126 15.80 -18.64 2.30
CA SER A 126 15.35 -17.58 1.39
C SER A 126 13.98 -16.99 1.76
N ARG A 127 13.14 -17.78 2.45
CA ARG A 127 11.87 -17.32 3.04
C ARG A 127 12.04 -16.53 4.33
N ILE A 128 13.05 -16.83 5.15
CA ILE A 128 13.36 -16.07 6.38
C ILE A 128 13.94 -14.70 6.06
N TYR A 129 14.86 -14.62 5.10
CA TYR A 129 15.54 -13.37 4.78
C TYR A 129 14.68 -12.39 3.97
N LYS A 130 13.61 -12.85 3.33
CA LYS A 130 12.66 -11.98 2.64
C LYS A 130 11.65 -11.43 3.65
N PRO A 131 11.56 -10.10 3.85
CA PRO A 131 10.66 -9.50 4.84
C PRO A 131 9.15 -9.68 4.55
N TYR A 132 8.76 -10.46 3.53
CA TYR A 132 7.37 -10.65 3.11
C TYR A 132 7.10 -12.11 2.68
N ALA A 133 7.13 -13.04 3.63
CA ALA A 133 6.70 -14.42 3.38
C ALA A 133 5.21 -14.52 2.95
N PHE A 134 4.36 -13.58 3.39
CA PHE A 134 2.91 -13.63 3.13
C PHE A 134 2.53 -13.36 1.66
N THR A 135 3.10 -12.33 1.03
CA THR A 135 2.84 -12.03 -0.40
C THR A 135 3.43 -13.09 -1.34
N ASN A 136 4.55 -13.71 -0.98
CA ASN A 136 5.09 -14.84 -1.73
C ASN A 136 4.21 -16.09 -1.58
N SER A 137 3.54 -16.26 -0.44
CA SER A 137 2.62 -17.38 -0.24
C SER A 137 1.42 -17.33 -1.19
N ILE A 138 0.88 -16.14 -1.49
CA ILE A 138 -0.22 -15.97 -2.46
C ILE A 138 0.28 -16.08 -3.90
N SER A 139 1.45 -15.52 -4.21
CA SER A 139 2.09 -15.68 -5.52
C SER A 139 2.37 -17.14 -5.87
N ASN A 140 2.72 -17.96 -4.89
CA ASN A 140 2.97 -19.40 -5.08
C ASN A 140 1.69 -20.22 -5.34
N PHE A 141 0.50 -19.68 -5.05
CA PHE A 141 -0.77 -20.33 -5.42
C PHE A 141 -1.02 -20.25 -6.94
N ILE A 142 -0.44 -19.26 -7.62
CA ILE A 142 -0.52 -19.09 -9.08
C ILE A 142 0.83 -19.47 -9.68
N ASN A 143 1.20 -20.74 -9.56
CA ASN A 143 2.36 -21.27 -10.29
C ASN A 143 2.02 -21.35 -11.79
N GLU A 144 2.97 -21.00 -12.66
CA GLU A 144 2.84 -21.12 -14.13
C GLU A 144 2.55 -22.56 -14.61
N LYS A 145 2.75 -23.56 -13.74
CA LYS A 145 2.47 -24.98 -13.98
C LYS A 145 1.12 -25.47 -13.41
N ALA A 146 0.29 -24.58 -12.90
CA ALA A 146 -0.99 -24.94 -12.27
C ALA A 146 -1.98 -25.50 -13.32
N LYS A 147 -2.65 -26.61 -12.98
CA LYS A 147 -3.71 -27.18 -13.84
C LYS A 147 -4.90 -26.22 -13.88
N LYS A 148 -5.69 -26.22 -14.97
CA LYS A 148 -6.88 -25.35 -15.14
C LYS A 148 -7.82 -25.33 -13.91
N VAL A 149 -7.95 -26.46 -13.22
CA VAL A 149 -8.79 -26.59 -12.01
C VAL A 149 -8.19 -25.83 -10.82
N GLU A 150 -6.87 -25.87 -10.64
CA GLU A 150 -6.15 -25.14 -9.59
C GLU A 150 -6.24 -23.62 -9.82
N ILE A 151 -6.19 -23.17 -11.09
CA ILE A 151 -6.39 -21.77 -11.44
C ILE A 151 -7.80 -21.31 -11.07
N THR A 152 -8.85 -22.07 -11.42
CA THR A 152 -10.24 -21.71 -11.10
C THR A 152 -10.51 -21.68 -9.59
N PHE A 153 -10.00 -22.66 -8.84
CA PHE A 153 -10.10 -22.67 -7.38
C PHE A 153 -9.30 -21.53 -6.75
N GLY A 154 -8.09 -21.26 -7.24
CA GLY A 154 -7.29 -20.10 -6.82
C GLY A 154 -8.02 -18.78 -7.05
N LEU A 155 -8.70 -18.64 -8.19
CA LEU A 155 -9.47 -17.44 -8.52
C LEU A 155 -10.69 -17.27 -7.59
N LEU A 156 -11.41 -18.36 -7.29
CA LEU A 156 -12.51 -18.35 -6.31
C LEU A 156 -12.04 -17.93 -4.90
N VAL A 157 -10.88 -18.41 -4.46
CA VAL A 157 -10.27 -18.01 -3.17
C VAL A 157 -9.80 -16.55 -3.19
N LEU A 158 -9.41 -16.03 -4.36
CA LEU A 158 -8.98 -14.65 -4.52
C LEU A 158 -10.13 -13.63 -4.57
N ILE A 159 -11.37 -14.05 -4.92
CA ILE A 159 -12.51 -13.12 -4.99
C ILE A 159 -12.73 -12.34 -3.68
N PRO A 160 -12.81 -12.98 -2.49
CA PRO A 160 -12.92 -12.27 -1.23
C PRO A 160 -11.76 -11.28 -0.99
N VAL A 161 -10.54 -11.66 -1.38
CA VAL A 161 -9.35 -10.81 -1.25
C VAL A 161 -9.44 -9.58 -2.16
N ILE A 162 -9.92 -9.77 -3.39
CA ILE A 162 -10.15 -8.68 -4.35
C ILE A 162 -11.23 -7.73 -3.80
N LEU A 163 -12.33 -8.26 -3.25
CA LEU A 163 -13.40 -7.47 -2.65
C LEU A 163 -12.89 -6.62 -1.48
N ILE A 164 -12.03 -7.18 -0.62
CA ILE A 164 -11.37 -6.42 0.46
C ILE A 164 -10.55 -5.26 -0.11
N GLY A 165 -9.86 -5.46 -1.25
CA GLY A 165 -9.11 -4.42 -1.93
C GLY A 165 -9.94 -3.22 -2.43
N PHE A 166 -11.25 -3.41 -2.63
CA PHE A 166 -12.19 -2.35 -3.05
C PHE A 166 -12.83 -1.58 -1.88
N ILE A 167 -12.71 -2.07 -0.64
CA ILE A 167 -13.30 -1.44 0.55
C ILE A 167 -12.95 0.05 0.69
N PRO A 168 -11.68 0.49 0.53
CA PRO A 168 -11.33 1.91 0.67
C PRO A 168 -12.06 2.82 -0.33
N PHE A 169 -12.31 2.34 -1.56
CA PHE A 169 -13.02 3.11 -2.59
C PHE A 169 -14.50 3.22 -2.29
N TYR A 170 -15.11 2.15 -1.77
CA TYR A 170 -16.50 2.17 -1.32
C TYR A 170 -16.70 3.17 -0.16
N ILE A 171 -15.75 3.23 0.76
CA ILE A 171 -15.77 4.18 1.88
C ILE A 171 -15.63 5.63 1.38
N ILE A 172 -14.66 5.92 0.50
CA ILE A 172 -14.53 7.25 -0.11
C ILE A 172 -15.80 7.68 -0.82
N PHE A 173 -16.40 6.77 -1.60
CA PHE A 173 -17.66 7.05 -2.29
C PHE A 173 -18.77 7.40 -1.31
N SER A 174 -18.88 6.66 -0.20
CA SER A 174 -19.86 6.94 0.85
C SER A 174 -19.62 8.31 1.50
N MET A 175 -18.38 8.65 1.84
CA MET A 175 -17.99 9.94 2.40
C MET A 175 -18.27 11.11 1.42
N LEU A 176 -17.95 10.94 0.14
CA LEU A 176 -18.23 11.94 -0.90
C LEU A 176 -19.73 12.16 -1.10
N ARG A 177 -20.52 11.07 -1.08
CA ARG A 177 -21.98 11.15 -1.16
C ARG A 177 -22.54 11.97 0.00
N ASP A 178 -22.06 11.72 1.21
CA ASP A 178 -22.50 12.45 2.41
C ASP A 178 -22.20 13.96 2.32
N VAL A 179 -20.97 14.33 1.92
CA VAL A 179 -20.60 15.73 1.68
C VAL A 179 -21.46 16.36 0.59
N TYR A 180 -21.72 15.65 -0.51
CA TYR A 180 -22.54 16.15 -1.61
C TYR A 180 -23.99 16.41 -1.18
N THR A 181 -24.57 15.52 -0.37
CA THR A 181 -25.97 15.67 0.06
C THR A 181 -26.12 16.72 1.15
N ASN A 182 -25.18 16.79 2.10
CA ASN A 182 -25.38 17.53 3.35
C ASN A 182 -24.54 18.80 3.48
N HIS A 183 -23.45 18.94 2.71
CA HIS A 183 -22.44 19.98 2.94
C HIS A 183 -22.04 20.77 1.68
N MET A 184 -22.71 20.55 0.56
CA MET A 184 -22.32 21.14 -0.73
C MET A 184 -22.68 22.62 -0.90
N ASN A 185 -23.50 23.16 -0.01
CA ASN A 185 -23.79 24.59 0.06
C ASN A 185 -22.66 25.40 0.71
N ASP A 186 -21.80 24.74 1.50
CA ASP A 186 -20.68 25.35 2.22
C ASP A 186 -19.39 25.33 1.38
N LEU A 187 -18.55 26.37 1.50
CA LEU A 187 -17.28 26.47 0.81
C LEU A 187 -16.34 25.32 1.23
N LEU A 188 -16.28 25.02 2.53
CA LEU A 188 -15.41 23.95 3.04
C LEU A 188 -15.84 22.58 2.49
N GLY A 189 -17.15 22.32 2.43
CA GLY A 189 -17.70 21.10 1.84
C GLY A 189 -17.36 20.96 0.35
N LYS A 190 -17.48 22.05 -0.43
CA LYS A 190 -17.07 22.06 -1.85
C LYS A 190 -15.59 21.76 -2.01
N ILE A 191 -14.72 22.44 -1.26
CA ILE A 191 -13.27 22.23 -1.32
C ILE A 191 -12.94 20.78 -0.98
N SER A 192 -13.48 20.25 0.10
CA SER A 192 -13.27 18.86 0.50
C SER A 192 -13.70 17.89 -0.59
N PHE A 193 -14.89 18.06 -1.15
CA PHE A 193 -15.42 17.19 -2.20
C PHE A 193 -14.52 17.16 -3.45
N PHE A 194 -14.20 18.33 -4.01
CA PHE A 194 -13.42 18.41 -5.25
C PHE A 194 -11.97 17.94 -5.07
N ILE A 195 -11.32 18.33 -3.96
CA ILE A 195 -9.96 17.84 -3.66
C ILE A 195 -9.96 16.34 -3.45
N THR A 196 -10.97 15.80 -2.75
CA THR A 196 -11.07 14.37 -2.49
C THR A 196 -11.24 13.58 -3.78
N ILE A 197 -12.08 14.04 -4.72
CA ILE A 197 -12.21 13.44 -6.05
C ILE A 197 -10.87 13.48 -6.79
N TRP A 198 -10.23 14.65 -6.83
CA TRP A 198 -8.97 14.82 -7.56
C TRP A 198 -7.87 13.88 -7.03
N LEU A 199 -7.68 13.81 -5.72
CA LEU A 199 -6.72 12.87 -5.11
C LEU A 199 -7.11 11.41 -5.32
N THR A 200 -8.40 11.07 -5.31
CA THR A 200 -8.87 9.71 -5.60
C THR A 200 -8.51 9.30 -7.02
N ILE A 201 -8.66 10.21 -8.00
CA ILE A 201 -8.24 9.98 -9.39
C ILE A 201 -6.74 9.77 -9.47
N VAL A 202 -5.94 10.57 -8.77
CA VAL A 202 -4.47 10.40 -8.72
C VAL A 202 -4.09 9.03 -8.15
N VAL A 203 -4.74 8.60 -7.08
CA VAL A 203 -4.52 7.26 -6.48
C VAL A 203 -4.89 6.15 -7.46
N ALA A 204 -6.05 6.23 -8.10
CA ALA A 204 -6.51 5.27 -9.08
C ALA A 204 -5.53 5.19 -10.27
N TYR A 205 -5.10 6.34 -10.80
CA TYR A 205 -4.11 6.44 -11.86
C TYR A 205 -2.79 5.76 -11.47
N LYS A 206 -2.24 6.08 -10.28
CA LYS A 206 -1.00 5.46 -9.79
C LYS A 206 -1.10 3.94 -9.71
N ARG A 207 -2.24 3.40 -9.22
CA ARG A 207 -2.47 1.95 -9.15
C ARG A 207 -2.51 1.32 -10.55
N ILE A 208 -3.29 1.89 -11.47
CA ILE A 208 -3.41 1.39 -12.84
C ILE A 208 -2.05 1.45 -13.56
N ALA A 209 -1.34 2.59 -13.46
CA ALA A 209 -0.02 2.75 -14.06
C ALA A 209 0.98 1.71 -13.53
N THR A 210 0.96 1.44 -12.22
CA THR A 210 1.83 0.41 -11.62
C THR A 210 1.53 -0.99 -12.15
N VAL A 211 0.24 -1.35 -12.27
CA VAL A 211 -0.18 -2.65 -12.83
C VAL A 211 0.26 -2.78 -14.30
N LEU A 212 0.02 -1.75 -15.11
CA LEU A 212 0.40 -1.74 -16.53
C LEU A 212 1.92 -1.79 -16.73
N MET A 213 2.69 -1.09 -15.89
CA MET A 213 4.15 -1.10 -15.95
C MET A 213 4.74 -2.46 -15.57
N ASN A 214 4.12 -3.17 -14.62
CA ASN A 214 4.56 -4.51 -14.24
C ASN A 214 4.24 -5.53 -15.34
N GLY A 215 3.05 -5.47 -15.95
CA GLY A 215 2.68 -6.36 -17.06
C GLY A 215 3.52 -6.16 -18.33
N ARG A 216 4.14 -4.98 -18.53
CA ARG A 216 5.10 -4.75 -19.62
C ARG A 216 6.51 -5.28 -19.36
N LYS A 217 6.86 -5.64 -18.11
CA LYS A 217 8.18 -6.24 -17.79
C LYS A 217 8.19 -7.75 -17.97
N GLU A 218 7.01 -8.38 -18.05
CA GLU A 218 6.81 -9.82 -18.18
C GLU A 218 6.63 -10.29 -19.65
N ASN A 219 6.51 -9.34 -20.60
CA ASN A 219 6.54 -9.58 -22.06
C ASN A 219 7.82 -9.00 -22.69
#